data_AF-A0A220DC43-F1
#
_entry.id   AF-A0A220DC43-F1
#
_cell.length_a   1.000
_cell.length_b   1.000
_cell.length_c   1.000
_cell.angle_alpha   90.00
_cell.angle_beta   90.00
_cell.angle_gamma   90.00
#
_symmetry.space_group_name_H-M   'P 1'
#
loop_
_entity.id
_entity.type
_entity.pdbx_description
1 polymer ?
#
loop_
_entity_poly.entity_id
_entity_poly.type
_entity_poly.pdbx_seq_one_letter_code
_entity_poly.pdbx_strand_id
1 'polypeptide(L)'
;DIYGMHWLLDVDNVYGFGHCGDHTTRVAYINTFQRGPQEGVFETIPQPSCDNLNYGGTNGYLDLFVKEASAPAKQWKYTNAPDADARAIQAAYWALTWSTEQGKQAQVTATVSKAGKMGDYLRYAMFDKYFKKIGNCVGPTTCAAGTGRDSAHYLMSWYYSWGG
;
A
#
# COMPACT_ATOMS: atom_id res chain seq x y z
N ASP A 1 0.25 -12.20 5.57
CA ASP A 1 0.88 -10.88 5.71
C ASP A 1 1.63 -10.46 4.45
N ILE A 2 1.71 -9.14 4.26
CA ILE A 2 2.48 -8.48 3.20
C ILE A 2 3.68 -7.80 3.83
N TYR A 3 4.88 -7.97 3.25
CA TYR A 3 6.09 -7.29 3.70
C TYR A 3 6.40 -6.08 2.81
N GLY A 4 5.59 -5.04 2.95
CA GLY A 4 5.72 -3.77 2.23
C GLY A 4 5.22 -2.62 3.08
N MET A 5 5.74 -1.42 2.86
CA MET A 5 5.38 -0.27 3.68
C MET A 5 3.99 0.24 3.31
N HIS A 6 3.20 0.60 4.33
CA HIS A 6 2.09 1.51 4.08
C HIS A 6 2.61 2.92 3.81
N TRP A 7 1.96 3.66 2.92
CA TRP A 7 2.49 4.92 2.41
C TRP A 7 2.32 6.13 3.35
N LEU A 8 1.32 6.14 4.24
CA LEU A 8 1.01 7.31 5.05
C LEU A 8 0.79 6.96 6.53
N LEU A 9 1.38 7.76 7.40
CA LEU A 9 1.29 7.62 8.85
C LEU A 9 0.98 8.99 9.47
N ASP A 10 0.11 9.01 10.46
CA ASP A 10 -0.05 10.11 11.38
C ASP A 10 0.84 9.86 12.61
N VAL A 11 2.06 10.42 12.56
CA VAL A 11 3.13 10.11 13.50
C VAL A 11 2.78 10.51 14.93
N ASP A 12 2.18 11.68 15.12
CA ASP A 12 1.84 12.23 16.43
C ASP A 12 0.36 12.12 16.78
N ASN A 13 -0.39 11.36 15.97
CA ASN A 13 -1.82 11.14 16.16
C ASN A 13 -2.62 12.45 16.18
N VAL A 14 -2.27 13.39 15.28
CA VAL A 14 -2.93 14.69 15.14
C VAL A 14 -4.41 14.54 14.75
N TYR A 15 -4.73 13.55 13.92
CA TYR A 15 -6.12 13.22 13.56
C TYR A 15 -6.85 12.44 14.66
N GLY A 16 -6.13 11.89 15.64
CA GLY A 16 -6.72 11.25 16.81
C GLY A 16 -7.34 9.87 16.53
N PHE A 17 -6.98 9.19 15.44
CA PHE A 17 -7.47 7.84 15.12
C PHE A 17 -6.80 6.74 15.96
N GLY A 18 -5.50 6.88 16.24
CA GLY A 18 -4.74 5.85 16.95
C GLY A 18 -4.66 4.51 16.20
N HIS A 19 -4.39 3.42 16.93
CA HIS A 19 -4.31 2.08 16.36
C HIS A 19 -5.69 1.43 16.36
N CYS A 20 -6.25 1.19 15.17
CA CYS A 20 -7.60 0.62 15.02
C CYS A 20 -8.65 1.32 15.88
N GLY A 21 -8.58 2.65 15.97
CA GLY A 21 -9.55 3.47 16.68
C GLY A 21 -9.36 3.56 18.19
N ASP A 22 -8.15 3.34 18.72
CA ASP A 22 -7.84 3.46 20.15
C ASP A 22 -7.59 4.89 20.65
N HIS A 23 -7.66 5.89 19.75
CA HIS A 23 -7.48 7.32 20.01
C HIS A 23 -6.11 7.76 20.57
N THR A 24 -5.22 6.84 20.93
CA THR A 24 -4.08 7.15 21.81
C THR A 24 -2.75 6.75 21.22
N THR A 25 -2.71 5.71 20.37
CA THR A 25 -1.45 5.24 19.79
C THR A 25 -0.88 6.26 18.79
N ARG A 26 0.39 6.62 18.99
CA ARG A 26 1.19 7.38 18.02
C ARG A 26 1.62 6.49 16.86
N VAL A 27 1.94 7.09 15.72
CA VAL A 27 2.23 6.39 14.46
C VAL A 27 1.01 5.60 13.98
N ALA A 28 -0.10 6.30 13.81
CA ALA A 28 -1.36 5.74 13.33
C ALA A 28 -1.32 5.55 11.80
N TYR A 29 -1.79 4.40 11.32
CA TYR A 29 -1.93 4.13 9.88
C TYR A 29 -3.20 4.81 9.37
N ILE A 30 -3.05 5.71 8.41
CA ILE A 30 -4.13 6.49 7.84
C ILE A 30 -4.04 6.50 6.31
N ASN A 31 -5.13 6.81 5.65
CA ASN A 31 -5.13 7.08 4.22
C ASN A 31 -5.83 8.42 3.94
N THR A 32 -5.85 8.82 2.66
CA THR A 32 -6.55 10.01 2.17
C THR A 32 -7.18 9.70 0.81
N PHE A 33 -6.38 9.68 -0.25
CA PHE A 33 -6.84 9.53 -1.65
C PHE A 33 -7.60 8.22 -1.90
N GLN A 34 -8.82 8.34 -2.40
CA GLN A 34 -9.73 7.22 -2.73
C GLN A 34 -10.70 7.50 -3.89
N ARG A 35 -10.91 8.77 -4.31
CA ARG A 35 -12.03 9.17 -5.19
C ARG A 35 -11.61 9.55 -6.61
N GLY A 36 -10.45 9.08 -7.05
CA GLY A 36 -10.03 9.13 -8.44
C GLY A 36 -9.25 10.40 -8.83
N PRO A 37 -9.03 10.62 -10.13
CA PRO A 37 -7.99 11.54 -10.62
C PRO A 37 -8.27 13.03 -10.40
N GLN A 38 -9.50 13.40 -10.04
CA GLN A 38 -9.89 14.78 -9.74
C GLN A 38 -9.89 15.09 -8.24
N GLU A 39 -9.52 14.12 -7.37
CA GLU A 39 -9.36 14.38 -5.95
C GLU A 39 -7.97 14.96 -5.67
N GLY A 40 -7.90 16.29 -5.57
CA GLY A 40 -6.72 17.01 -5.10
C GLY A 40 -6.51 16.84 -3.59
N VAL A 41 -5.31 17.17 -3.11
CA VAL A 41 -4.94 17.01 -1.68
C VAL A 41 -5.88 17.76 -0.73
N PHE A 42 -6.40 18.91 -1.15
CA PHE A 42 -7.34 19.73 -0.37
C PHE A 42 -8.76 19.18 -0.32
N GLU A 43 -9.06 18.16 -1.12
CA GLU A 43 -10.41 17.65 -1.28
C GLU A 43 -10.60 16.32 -0.54
N THR A 44 -9.52 15.69 -0.06
CA THR A 44 -9.55 14.40 0.64
C THR A 44 -10.27 14.46 1.99
N ILE A 45 -10.75 13.29 2.46
CA ILE A 45 -11.27 13.10 3.81
C ILE A 45 -10.35 12.09 4.51
N PRO A 46 -9.39 12.51 5.35
CA PRO A 46 -8.49 11.60 6.05
C PRO A 46 -9.26 10.54 6.87
N GLN A 47 -8.81 9.29 6.77
CA GLN A 47 -9.51 8.12 7.33
C GLN A 47 -8.52 7.09 7.90
N PRO A 48 -8.90 6.31 8.92
CA PRO A 48 -8.02 5.28 9.46
C PRO A 48 -7.89 4.11 8.48
N SER A 49 -6.68 3.54 8.40
CA SER A 49 -6.43 2.33 7.60
C SER A 49 -7.09 1.09 8.19
N CYS A 50 -7.36 1.09 9.50
CA CYS A 50 -8.15 0.07 10.21
C CYS A 50 -9.47 0.70 10.66
N ASP A 51 -10.55 0.45 9.92
CA ASP A 51 -11.87 1.03 10.17
C ASP A 51 -12.72 0.04 10.97
N ASN A 52 -12.91 0.36 12.24
CA ASN A 52 -13.73 -0.39 13.18
C ASN A 52 -15.14 0.21 13.36
N LEU A 53 -15.50 1.19 12.51
CA LEU A 53 -16.76 1.96 12.51
C LEU A 53 -16.94 2.89 13.72
N ASN A 54 -15.88 3.18 14.50
CA ASN A 54 -15.98 4.09 15.66
C ASN A 54 -15.87 5.58 15.29
N TYR A 55 -15.47 5.92 14.06
CA TYR A 55 -15.28 7.29 13.56
C TYR A 55 -16.05 7.49 12.27
N GLY A 56 -16.30 8.75 11.90
CA GLY A 56 -17.04 9.06 10.68
C GLY A 56 -18.54 8.86 10.85
N GLY A 57 -19.18 8.18 9.90
CA GLY A 57 -20.62 7.91 9.91
C GLY A 57 -20.97 6.53 10.48
N THR A 58 -22.21 6.10 10.24
CA THR A 58 -22.72 4.78 10.68
C THR A 58 -21.85 3.61 10.19
N ASN A 59 -21.27 3.74 9.00
CA ASN A 59 -20.44 2.71 8.37
C ASN A 59 -18.95 3.10 8.37
N GLY A 60 -18.50 3.84 9.39
CA GLY A 60 -17.14 4.34 9.39
C GLY A 60 -16.95 5.41 8.32
N TYR A 61 -15.87 5.28 7.55
CA TYR A 61 -15.63 6.05 6.32
C TYR A 61 -15.88 5.22 5.05
N LEU A 62 -16.33 3.97 5.18
CA LEU A 62 -16.26 2.97 4.10
C LEU A 62 -17.21 3.29 2.94
N ASP A 63 -18.42 3.72 3.24
CA ASP A 63 -19.47 4.04 2.26
C ASP A 63 -19.26 5.39 1.54
N LEU A 64 -18.27 6.18 1.96
CA LEU A 64 -17.80 7.34 1.21
C LEU A 64 -17.03 6.93 -0.07
N PHE A 65 -16.45 5.73 -0.08
CA PHE A 65 -15.51 5.29 -1.12
C PHE A 65 -16.01 4.10 -1.93
N VAL A 66 -16.65 3.13 -1.27
CA VAL A 66 -17.14 1.90 -1.93
C VAL A 66 -18.59 1.71 -1.57
N LYS A 67 -19.45 1.71 -2.59
CA LYS A 67 -20.86 1.35 -2.43
C LYS A 67 -20.98 -0.17 -2.37
N GLU A 68 -21.49 -0.67 -1.25
CA GLU A 68 -21.83 -2.08 -1.07
C GLU A 68 -23.35 -2.26 -0.99
N ALA A 69 -23.83 -3.48 -1.28
CA ALA A 69 -25.26 -3.80 -1.20
C ALA A 69 -25.74 -3.95 0.26
N SER A 70 -24.82 -4.31 1.15
CA SER A 70 -25.04 -4.46 2.60
C SER A 70 -24.21 -3.43 3.35
N ALA A 71 -24.46 -3.30 4.66
CA ALA A 71 -23.59 -2.49 5.53
C ALA A 71 -22.15 -3.02 5.46
N PRO A 72 -21.14 -2.16 5.21
CA PRO A 72 -19.74 -2.56 5.17
C PRO A 72 -19.28 -3.20 6.48
N ALA A 73 -18.45 -4.23 6.39
CA ALA A 73 -17.82 -4.84 7.56
C ALA A 73 -16.67 -3.98 8.08
N LYS A 74 -16.41 -4.09 9.40
CA LYS A 74 -15.14 -3.65 10.01
C LYS A 74 -13.99 -4.30 9.24
N GLN A 75 -13.01 -3.52 8.84
CA GLN A 75 -11.98 -3.98 7.93
C GLN A 75 -10.70 -3.16 8.09
N TRP A 76 -9.59 -3.70 7.59
CA TRP A 76 -8.35 -2.98 7.43
C TRP A 76 -7.91 -2.96 5.98
N LYS A 77 -7.25 -1.89 5.56
CA LYS A 77 -6.68 -1.76 4.21
C LYS A 77 -5.43 -0.91 4.23
N TYR A 78 -4.41 -1.34 3.52
CA TYR A 78 -3.14 -0.63 3.37
C TYR A 78 -2.82 -0.47 1.89
N THR A 79 -2.15 0.64 1.58
CA THR A 79 -1.68 0.95 0.24
C THR A 79 -0.17 1.16 0.28
N ASN A 80 0.55 0.50 -0.61
CA ASN A 80 1.98 0.70 -0.78
C ASN A 80 2.26 1.83 -1.77
N ALA A 81 3.38 2.51 -1.57
CA ALA A 81 4.00 3.41 -2.54
C ALA A 81 5.23 2.70 -3.13
N PRO A 82 5.13 2.08 -4.33
CA PRO A 82 6.18 1.21 -4.88
C PRO A 82 7.52 1.92 -5.08
N ASP A 83 7.50 3.23 -5.34
CA ASP A 83 8.70 4.05 -5.44
C ASP A 83 9.46 4.12 -4.10
N ALA A 84 8.76 4.18 -2.97
CA ALA A 84 9.36 4.23 -1.65
C ALA A 84 10.01 2.89 -1.25
N ASP A 85 9.32 1.77 -1.49
CA ASP A 85 9.89 0.43 -1.28
C ASP A 85 11.10 0.21 -2.22
N ALA A 86 10.99 0.57 -3.50
CA ALA A 86 12.10 0.50 -4.45
C ALA A 86 13.30 1.34 -4.01
N ARG A 87 13.06 2.56 -3.49
CA ARG A 87 14.10 3.44 -2.95
C ARG A 87 14.78 2.83 -1.71
N ALA A 88 14.03 2.16 -0.84
CA ALA A 88 14.60 1.46 0.31
C ALA A 88 15.49 0.28 -0.12
N ILE A 89 15.07 -0.48 -1.14
CA ILE A 89 15.87 -1.55 -1.74
C ILE A 89 17.14 -0.99 -2.39
N GLN A 90 17.03 0.12 -3.11
CA GLN A 90 18.17 0.82 -3.71
C GLN A 90 19.17 1.28 -2.64
N ALA A 91 18.70 1.81 -1.51
CA ALA A 91 19.57 2.19 -0.40
C ALA A 91 20.28 0.97 0.22
N ALA A 92 19.58 -0.16 0.38
CA ALA A 92 20.17 -1.40 0.87
C ALA A 92 21.24 -1.97 -0.08
N TYR A 93 21.06 -1.82 -1.39
CA TYR A 93 22.09 -2.15 -2.38
C TYR A 93 23.38 -1.37 -2.12
N TRP A 94 23.29 -0.05 -1.95
CA TRP A 94 24.48 0.76 -1.68
C TRP A 94 25.12 0.45 -0.33
N ALA A 95 24.30 0.19 0.71
CA ALA A 95 24.82 -0.25 2.00
C ALA A 95 25.61 -1.57 1.88
N LEU A 96 25.15 -2.52 1.07
CA LEU A 96 25.89 -3.75 0.79
C LEU A 96 27.20 -3.45 0.04
N THR A 97 27.17 -2.63 -1.00
CA THR A 97 28.36 -2.25 -1.78
C THR A 97 29.43 -1.63 -0.88
N TRP A 98 29.09 -0.56 -0.16
CA TRP A 98 30.04 0.16 0.69
C TRP A 98 30.54 -0.65 1.88
N SER A 99 29.68 -1.48 2.49
CA SER A 99 30.12 -2.36 3.57
C SER A 99 31.03 -3.48 3.07
N THR A 100 30.84 -3.96 1.84
CA THR A 100 31.71 -4.95 1.21
C THR A 100 33.11 -4.38 0.94
N GLU A 101 33.19 -3.16 0.41
CA GLU A 101 34.46 -2.44 0.21
C GLU A 101 35.25 -2.27 1.51
N GLN A 102 34.54 -2.14 2.64
CA GLN A 102 35.13 -2.02 3.97
C GLN A 102 35.39 -3.37 4.66
N GLY A 103 35.03 -4.50 4.05
CA GLY A 103 35.09 -5.83 4.69
C GLY A 103 34.13 -6.00 5.87
N LYS A 104 33.03 -5.24 5.91
CA LYS A 104 32.03 -5.17 6.99
C LYS A 104 30.63 -5.64 6.58
N GLN A 105 30.50 -6.32 5.44
CA GLN A 105 29.20 -6.77 4.91
C GLN A 105 28.38 -7.62 5.91
N ALA A 106 29.04 -8.37 6.79
CA ALA A 106 28.39 -9.14 7.83
C ALA A 106 27.52 -8.28 8.79
N GLN A 107 27.82 -6.98 8.91
CA GLN A 107 27.08 -6.04 9.77
C GLN A 107 25.73 -5.64 9.17
N VAL A 108 25.55 -5.75 7.85
CA VAL A 108 24.33 -5.32 7.14
C VAL A 108 23.48 -6.47 6.61
N THR A 109 23.94 -7.72 6.71
CA THR A 109 23.28 -8.92 6.15
C THR A 109 21.79 -9.00 6.49
N ALA A 110 21.42 -8.72 7.75
CA ALA A 110 20.02 -8.77 8.18
C ALA A 110 19.14 -7.72 7.46
N THR A 111 19.66 -6.51 7.27
CA THR A 111 18.96 -5.43 6.57
C THR A 111 18.84 -5.73 5.08
N VAL A 112 19.90 -6.25 4.45
CA VAL A 112 19.89 -6.66 3.04
C VAL A 112 18.89 -7.80 2.81
N SER A 113 18.80 -8.77 3.74
CA SER A 113 17.81 -9.84 3.67
C SER A 113 16.37 -9.28 3.74
N LYS A 114 16.10 -8.32 4.61
CA LYS A 114 14.81 -7.63 4.67
C LYS A 114 14.50 -6.85 3.38
N ALA A 115 15.47 -6.17 2.81
CA ALA A 115 15.31 -5.50 1.51
C ALA A 115 15.01 -6.50 0.38
N GLY A 116 15.68 -7.66 0.37
CA GLY A 116 15.37 -8.75 -0.55
C GLY A 116 13.92 -9.24 -0.40
N LYS A 117 13.45 -9.43 0.83
CA LYS A 117 12.05 -9.79 1.11
C LYS A 117 11.07 -8.70 0.65
N MET A 118 11.37 -7.42 0.89
CA MET A 118 10.56 -6.29 0.42
C MET A 118 10.47 -6.29 -1.10
N GLY A 119 11.57 -6.51 -1.81
CA GLY A 119 11.60 -6.63 -3.27
C GLY A 119 10.76 -7.79 -3.80
N ASP A 120 10.67 -8.90 -3.03
CA ASP A 120 9.86 -10.05 -3.40
C ASP A 120 8.34 -9.73 -3.37
N TYR A 121 7.89 -9.00 -2.34
CA TYR A 121 6.51 -8.50 -2.26
C TYR A 121 6.22 -7.32 -3.20
N LEU A 122 7.21 -6.48 -3.48
CA LEU A 122 7.08 -5.34 -4.41
C LEU A 122 6.68 -5.77 -5.83
N ARG A 123 6.84 -7.06 -6.17
CA ARG A 123 6.31 -7.64 -7.41
C ARG A 123 4.80 -7.45 -7.58
N TYR A 124 4.02 -7.27 -6.51
CA TYR A 124 2.60 -6.91 -6.62
C TYR A 124 2.38 -5.61 -7.41
N ALA A 125 3.33 -4.66 -7.36
CA ALA A 125 3.28 -3.42 -8.15
C ALA A 125 3.41 -3.66 -9.67
N MET A 126 3.76 -4.88 -10.12
CA MET A 126 3.98 -5.19 -11.53
C MET A 126 2.74 -5.70 -12.25
N PHE A 127 1.61 -5.84 -11.56
CA PHE A 127 0.39 -6.41 -12.12
C PHE A 127 -0.69 -5.35 -12.31
N ASP A 128 -1.54 -5.54 -13.32
CA ASP A 128 -2.79 -4.81 -13.45
C ASP A 128 -3.60 -4.87 -12.14
N LYS A 129 -4.29 -3.77 -11.80
CA LYS A 129 -5.03 -3.60 -10.54
C LYS A 129 -5.98 -4.76 -10.24
N TYR A 130 -6.60 -5.33 -11.28
CA TYR A 130 -7.54 -6.45 -11.17
C TYR A 130 -7.04 -7.70 -11.88
N PHE A 131 -5.73 -7.83 -12.08
CA PHE A 131 -5.07 -8.93 -12.78
C PHE A 131 -5.66 -9.20 -14.18
N LYS A 132 -6.08 -8.15 -14.89
CA LYS A 132 -6.49 -8.23 -16.29
C LYS A 132 -5.28 -8.44 -17.20
N LYS A 133 -5.49 -9.13 -18.32
CA LYS A 133 -4.44 -9.36 -19.32
C LYS A 133 -3.96 -8.02 -19.90
N ILE A 134 -2.65 -7.83 -19.96
CA ILE A 134 -2.03 -6.62 -20.51
C ILE A 134 -2.17 -6.57 -22.03
N GLY A 135 -2.38 -5.35 -22.55
CA GLY A 135 -2.44 -5.05 -23.99
C GLY A 135 -3.87 -4.94 -24.51
N ASN A 136 -4.21 -3.78 -25.10
CA ASN A 136 -5.53 -3.47 -25.67
C ASN A 136 -6.72 -3.79 -24.72
N CYS A 137 -6.50 -3.65 -23.42
CA CYS A 137 -7.52 -3.84 -22.38
C CYS A 137 -8.48 -2.64 -22.36
N VAL A 138 -9.44 -2.66 -23.29
CA VAL A 138 -10.47 -1.62 -23.42
C VAL A 138 -11.82 -2.21 -23.06
N GLY A 139 -12.55 -1.52 -22.18
CA GLY A 139 -13.83 -1.96 -21.65
C GLY A 139 -13.67 -2.94 -20.46
N PRO A 140 -14.24 -2.64 -19.28
CA PRO A 140 -14.01 -3.46 -18.07
C PRO A 140 -14.64 -4.86 -18.15
N THR A 141 -15.74 -5.02 -18.90
CA THR A 141 -16.45 -6.29 -19.10
C THR A 141 -15.88 -7.13 -20.25
N THR A 142 -15.20 -6.49 -21.20
CA THR A 142 -14.61 -7.13 -22.40
C THR A 142 -13.16 -7.52 -22.19
N CYS A 143 -12.42 -6.76 -21.38
CA CYS A 143 -11.03 -7.08 -21.10
C CYS A 143 -10.91 -8.42 -20.35
N ALA A 144 -10.17 -9.37 -20.94
CA ALA A 144 -10.00 -10.71 -20.42
C ALA A 144 -9.23 -10.70 -19.07
N ALA A 145 -9.59 -11.63 -18.19
CA ALA A 145 -8.77 -11.94 -17.03
C ALA A 145 -7.42 -12.52 -17.47
N GLY A 146 -6.36 -12.18 -16.75
CA GLY A 146 -5.04 -12.78 -16.97
C GLY A 146 -4.97 -14.21 -16.43
N THR A 147 -4.04 -14.99 -16.99
CA THR A 147 -3.61 -16.29 -16.50
C THR A 147 -2.09 -16.30 -16.31
N GLY A 148 -1.64 -16.62 -15.10
CA GLY A 148 -0.21 -16.62 -14.77
C GLY A 148 0.36 -15.20 -14.74
N ARG A 149 1.22 -14.85 -15.70
CA ARG A 149 1.94 -13.56 -15.75
C ARG A 149 1.56 -12.65 -16.91
N ASP A 150 0.53 -12.98 -17.67
CA ASP A 150 0.08 -12.12 -18.77
C ASP A 150 -0.67 -10.86 -18.29
N SER A 151 -0.97 -10.76 -16.99
CA SER A 151 -1.42 -9.54 -16.31
C SER A 151 -0.28 -8.69 -15.74
N ALA A 152 0.97 -9.15 -15.86
CA ALA A 152 2.13 -8.39 -15.43
C ALA A 152 2.60 -7.42 -16.53
N HIS A 153 2.63 -6.13 -16.23
CA HIS A 153 3.22 -5.10 -17.08
C HIS A 153 4.71 -4.87 -16.81
N TYR A 154 5.27 -5.49 -15.75
CA TYR A 154 6.71 -5.44 -15.39
C TYR A 154 7.28 -4.04 -15.14
N LEU A 155 6.42 -3.11 -14.75
CA LEU A 155 6.78 -1.75 -14.32
C LEU A 155 6.40 -1.56 -12.86
N MET A 156 6.94 -0.53 -12.20
CA MET A 156 6.45 -0.10 -10.89
C MET A 156 5.20 0.75 -11.09
N SER A 157 4.02 0.19 -10.78
CA SER A 157 2.76 0.91 -10.82
C SER A 157 2.67 1.97 -9.71
N TRP A 158 1.58 2.75 -9.71
CA TRP A 158 1.35 3.77 -8.69
C TRP A 158 1.16 3.19 -7.29
N TYR A 159 0.57 2.00 -7.18
CA TYR A 159 0.37 1.29 -5.92
C TYR A 159 0.04 -0.18 -6.13
N TYR A 160 0.27 -0.97 -5.09
CA TYR A 160 -0.55 -2.14 -4.79
C TYR A 160 -1.23 -1.93 -3.43
N SER A 161 -2.35 -2.61 -3.20
CA SER A 161 -3.12 -2.49 -1.96
C SER A 161 -3.61 -3.86 -1.51
N TRP A 162 -3.78 -4.03 -0.20
CA TRP A 162 -4.27 -5.24 0.43
C TRP A 162 -5.13 -4.88 1.63
N GLY A 163 -6.15 -5.69 1.90
CA GLY A 163 -7.10 -5.49 2.99
C GLY A 163 -7.80 -6.78 3.38
N GLY A 164 -8.57 -6.74 4.47
CA GLY A 164 -9.33 -7.87 4.98
C GLY A 164 -10.14 -7.54 6.23
#